data_AF-A0A6N8U0R7-F1
#
_entry.id   AF-A0A6N8U0R7-F1
#
_cell.length_a   1.000
_cell.length_b   1.000
_cell.length_c   1.000
_cell.angle_alpha   90.00
_cell.angle_beta   90.00
_cell.angle_gamma   90.00
#
_symmetry.space_group_name_H-M   'P 1'
#
loop_
_entity.id
_entity.type
_entity.pdbx_description
1 polymer ?
#
loop_
_entity_poly.entity_id
_entity_poly.type
_entity_poly.pdbx_seq_one_letter_code
_entity_poly.pdbx_strand_id
1 'polypeptide(L)'
;MKILAAGGIYIDRTSETVPFIGGHEVAKLIGSHSRHAVHLHTNFSTEAARDTKALKQSLREYGVDPKFAVRVSASYGLIDGDTVVPGSNVFETVSHDRLKKMTDIDLLVLTTDISERDFRMLLSHARRHSIPAIVFTCSEYASYDTTGIDNYVLTDSGVPDYHMHIGEIARTLEAQDIIGSAPVERTRRESVRPPFHAALRVLAQLVAISALLALLAFGVLYTLGLAGNDETYDTYIDPDQAVDHADCSTIAECRALGDDHLEALHAYMDIQDAPHLFVENRTRTAYITYTIRDYALTDPEVHRELPVGSQAEYEEVWDRIVTFFPNEYIDSINRFELFSDGEGGTLAYVDITESGVTFGMDIRDNQDRPSEYRTLIHEFVHVYSLPIEDFSHDGTELEYLKEDTLMSDFIDRFWSRYGEAWIENKFKSDPERQAFYNNNINDFYEPYQATNPKEDFAITFVEFVTSRMPESGNQLKDVKVRSLYEDPELVKLRVDILSNIVEYEKERAVDEAQGKN
;
A
#
# COMPACT_ATOMS: atom_id res chain seq x y z
N MET A 1 -19.56 -13.51 52.15
CA MET A 1 -18.99 -12.16 52.14
C MET A 1 -18.08 -11.98 50.93
N LYS A 2 -18.00 -10.76 50.41
CA LYS A 2 -16.97 -10.26 49.51
C LYS A 2 -15.91 -9.57 50.36
N ILE A 3 -14.70 -10.14 50.38
CA ILE A 3 -13.60 -9.66 51.21
C ILE A 3 -12.56 -9.04 50.29
N LEU A 4 -12.12 -7.82 50.62
CA LEU A 4 -10.96 -7.21 50.00
C LEU A 4 -9.77 -7.33 50.95
N ALA A 5 -8.83 -8.19 50.60
CA ALA A 5 -7.53 -8.25 51.25
C ALA A 5 -6.58 -7.25 50.56
N ALA A 6 -5.74 -6.55 51.31
CA ALA A 6 -4.66 -5.74 50.76
C ALA A 6 -3.35 -6.08 51.47
N GLY A 7 -2.32 -6.42 50.68
CA GLY A 7 -1.02 -6.79 51.23
C GLY A 7 0.10 -6.84 50.21
N GLY A 8 1.32 -6.66 50.72
CA GLY A 8 2.55 -6.61 49.94
C GLY A 8 3.04 -7.98 49.49
N ILE A 9 3.97 -7.95 48.54
CA ILE A 9 4.65 -9.12 47.99
C ILE A 9 6.16 -8.91 48.09
N TYR A 10 6.82 -9.86 48.73
CA TYR A 10 8.26 -9.88 48.94
C TYR A 10 8.86 -11.22 48.49
N ILE A 11 10.13 -11.18 48.13
CA ILE A 11 10.98 -12.35 47.90
C ILE A 11 11.96 -12.43 49.07
N ASP A 12 11.93 -13.55 49.79
CA ASP A 12 12.91 -13.87 50.82
C ASP A 12 14.22 -14.36 50.19
N ARG A 13 15.32 -13.64 50.43
CA ARG A 13 16.65 -14.01 49.93
C ARG A 13 17.36 -15.06 50.79
N THR A 14 16.89 -15.27 52.01
CA THR A 14 17.45 -16.26 52.93
C THR A 14 16.90 -17.67 52.69
N SER A 15 15.83 -17.77 51.90
CA SER A 15 15.21 -19.03 51.46
C SER A 15 15.68 -19.40 50.04
N GLU A 16 16.36 -20.53 49.91
CA GLU A 16 16.87 -21.03 48.61
C GLU A 16 15.77 -21.45 47.62
N THR A 17 14.51 -21.52 48.07
CA THR A 17 13.37 -22.00 47.28
C THR A 17 12.26 -20.96 47.19
N VAL A 18 12.56 -19.73 46.78
CA VAL A 18 11.67 -18.55 46.81
C VAL A 18 10.16 -18.87 46.70
N PRO A 19 9.44 -18.94 47.83
CA PRO A 19 8.02 -18.67 47.89
C PRO A 19 7.87 -17.15 48.04
N PHE A 20 6.90 -16.55 47.36
CA PHE A 20 6.53 -15.19 47.69
C PHE A 20 6.07 -15.14 49.15
N ILE A 21 6.52 -14.13 49.90
CA ILE A 21 6.11 -13.86 51.29
C ILE A 21 5.51 -12.46 51.41
N GLY A 22 5.01 -12.12 52.60
CA GLY A 22 4.38 -10.83 52.91
C GLY A 22 2.87 -10.93 53.12
N GLY A 23 2.21 -9.79 53.15
CA GLY A 23 0.80 -9.66 53.53
C GLY A 23 -0.19 -10.32 52.57
N HIS A 24 0.19 -10.54 51.31
CA HIS A 24 -0.66 -11.28 50.36
C HIS A 24 -0.97 -12.73 50.81
N GLU A 25 -0.16 -13.32 51.70
CA GLU A 25 -0.42 -14.64 52.29
C GLU A 25 -1.69 -14.64 53.18
N VAL A 26 -2.06 -13.51 53.77
CA VAL A 26 -3.33 -13.36 54.50
C VAL A 26 -4.52 -13.59 53.58
N ALA A 27 -4.45 -13.11 52.33
CA ALA A 27 -5.49 -13.36 51.33
C ALA A 27 -5.57 -14.85 50.96
N LYS A 28 -4.43 -15.52 50.83
CA LYS A 28 -4.38 -16.98 50.55
C LYS A 28 -4.93 -17.79 51.71
N LEU A 29 -4.67 -17.39 52.95
CA LEU A 29 -5.24 -18.00 54.15
C LEU A 29 -6.78 -17.91 54.12
N ILE A 30 -7.32 -16.70 53.93
CA ILE A 30 -8.77 -16.49 53.85
C ILE A 30 -9.38 -17.29 52.70
N GLY A 31 -8.75 -17.27 51.53
CA GLY A 31 -9.24 -17.98 50.35
C GLY A 31 -9.22 -19.51 50.51
N SER A 32 -8.22 -20.06 51.21
CA SER A 32 -8.12 -21.52 51.43
C SER A 32 -9.05 -22.02 52.53
N HIS A 33 -9.38 -21.20 53.53
CA HIS A 33 -10.16 -21.63 54.70
C HIS A 33 -11.59 -21.08 54.71
N SER A 34 -12.03 -20.42 53.63
CA SER A 34 -13.40 -19.94 53.48
C SER A 34 -13.94 -20.13 52.06
N ARG A 35 -15.27 -20.09 51.93
CA ARG A 35 -15.97 -20.01 50.63
C ARG A 35 -16.33 -18.56 50.26
N HIS A 36 -15.67 -17.57 50.87
CA HIS A 36 -15.90 -16.16 50.56
C HIS A 36 -15.36 -15.78 49.18
N ALA A 37 -15.88 -14.69 48.62
CA ALA A 37 -15.33 -14.07 47.42
C ALA A 37 -14.16 -13.18 47.84
N VAL A 38 -12.94 -13.72 47.78
CA VAL A 38 -11.73 -13.00 48.23
C VAL A 38 -11.09 -12.30 47.05
N HIS A 39 -10.97 -10.98 47.13
CA HIS A 39 -10.22 -10.17 46.19
C HIS A 39 -8.93 -9.66 46.82
N LEU A 40 -7.89 -9.48 46.01
CA LEU A 40 -6.61 -8.95 46.46
C LEU A 40 -6.29 -7.60 45.81
N HIS A 41 -5.96 -6.61 46.63
CA HIS A 41 -5.23 -5.42 46.25
C HIS A 41 -3.74 -5.59 46.57
N THR A 42 -2.89 -5.46 45.56
CA THR A 42 -1.43 -5.54 45.66
C THR A 42 -0.80 -4.98 44.38
N ASN A 43 0.51 -4.78 44.38
CA ASN A 43 1.26 -4.29 43.23
C ASN A 43 2.14 -5.39 42.63
N PHE A 44 1.69 -5.96 41.52
CA PHE A 44 2.47 -6.92 40.74
C PHE A 44 3.57 -6.23 39.94
N SER A 45 4.78 -6.79 40.01
CA SER A 45 5.92 -6.36 39.20
C SER A 45 5.72 -6.65 37.71
N THR A 46 6.03 -5.69 36.84
CA THR A 46 6.19 -5.98 35.39
C THR A 46 7.61 -6.45 35.03
N GLU A 47 8.58 -6.28 35.92
CA GLU A 47 9.98 -6.73 35.74
C GLU A 47 10.12 -8.24 36.00
N ALA A 48 9.26 -8.82 36.84
CA ALA A 48 9.20 -10.26 37.14
C ALA A 48 7.97 -10.93 36.49
N ALA A 49 7.83 -10.84 35.17
CA ALA A 49 6.62 -11.28 34.46
C ALA A 49 6.31 -12.79 34.61
N ARG A 50 7.35 -13.64 34.62
CA ARG A 50 7.21 -15.10 34.81
C ARG A 50 6.68 -15.42 36.20
N ASP A 51 7.29 -14.84 37.22
CA ASP A 51 6.93 -15.09 38.61
C ASP A 51 5.56 -14.47 38.95
N THR A 52 5.25 -13.31 38.38
CA THR A 52 3.92 -12.71 38.43
C THR A 52 2.84 -13.63 37.87
N LYS A 53 3.12 -14.35 36.78
CA LYS A 53 2.18 -15.32 36.20
C LYS A 53 1.98 -16.50 37.14
N ALA A 54 3.06 -17.04 37.70
CA ALA A 54 3.00 -18.15 38.66
C ALA A 54 2.25 -17.75 39.94
N LEU A 55 2.52 -16.57 40.50
CA LEU A 55 1.84 -16.05 41.68
C LEU A 55 0.34 -15.84 41.44
N LYS A 56 -0.05 -15.27 40.29
CA LYS A 56 -1.48 -15.13 39.93
C LYS A 56 -2.18 -16.47 39.78
N GLN A 57 -1.48 -17.49 39.30
CA GLN A 57 -2.02 -18.84 39.24
C GLN A 57 -2.20 -19.42 40.65
N SER A 58 -1.17 -19.34 41.49
CA SER A 58 -1.23 -19.77 42.89
C SER A 58 -2.38 -19.09 43.63
N LEU A 59 -2.49 -17.75 43.59
CA LEU A 59 -3.59 -17.01 44.20
C LEU A 59 -4.97 -17.56 43.83
N ARG A 60 -5.19 -17.88 42.55
CA ARG A 60 -6.47 -18.45 42.08
C ARG A 60 -6.71 -19.88 42.56
N GLU A 61 -5.65 -20.69 42.68
CA GLU A 61 -5.72 -22.03 43.28
C GLU A 61 -6.16 -21.95 44.75
N TYR A 62 -5.68 -20.95 45.48
CA TYR A 62 -6.12 -20.61 46.84
C TYR A 62 -7.47 -19.86 46.88
N GLY A 63 -8.18 -19.69 45.76
CA GLY A 63 -9.50 -19.05 45.73
C GLY A 63 -9.49 -17.52 45.80
N VAL A 64 -8.35 -16.88 45.57
CA VAL A 64 -8.17 -15.43 45.57
C VAL A 64 -8.24 -14.87 44.15
N ASP A 65 -9.09 -13.85 43.95
CA ASP A 65 -9.21 -13.13 42.69
C ASP A 65 -8.33 -11.86 42.68
N PRO A 66 -7.22 -11.83 41.91
CA PRO A 66 -6.32 -10.68 41.84
C PRO A 66 -6.87 -9.51 41.00
N LYS A 67 -8.19 -9.41 40.80
CA LYS A 67 -8.85 -8.39 39.98
C LYS A 67 -8.55 -6.95 40.39
N PHE A 68 -8.33 -6.67 41.68
CA PHE A 68 -8.03 -5.32 42.18
C PHE A 68 -6.52 -5.03 42.31
N ALA A 69 -5.67 -6.00 41.96
CA ALA A 69 -4.24 -5.81 41.91
C ALA A 69 -3.82 -4.95 40.71
N VAL A 70 -2.69 -4.26 40.85
CA VAL A 70 -2.14 -3.35 39.85
C VAL A 70 -0.83 -3.90 39.31
N ARG A 71 -0.44 -3.51 38.11
CA ARG A 71 0.89 -3.79 37.57
C ARG A 71 1.71 -2.51 37.63
N VAL A 72 2.91 -2.59 38.17
CA VAL A 72 3.84 -1.46 38.32
C VAL A 72 5.22 -1.82 37.76
N SER A 73 5.90 -0.82 37.20
CA SER A 73 7.25 -0.98 36.66
C SER A 73 8.30 -0.86 37.76
N ALA A 74 8.36 -1.90 38.60
CA ALA A 74 9.37 -2.08 39.63
C ALA A 74 9.51 -3.56 39.98
N SER A 75 10.66 -3.95 40.50
CA SER A 75 10.91 -5.27 41.09
C SER A 75 10.03 -5.50 42.33
N TYR A 76 9.76 -6.77 42.67
CA TYR A 76 9.11 -7.11 43.94
C TYR A 76 9.96 -6.67 45.14
N GLY A 77 9.32 -6.57 46.31
CA GLY A 77 10.04 -6.34 47.56
C GLY A 77 11.05 -7.46 47.85
N LEU A 78 12.10 -7.15 48.60
CA LEU A 78 13.12 -8.10 49.02
C LEU A 78 13.25 -8.05 50.54
N ILE A 79 13.39 -9.21 51.16
CA ILE A 79 13.75 -9.35 52.58
C ILE A 79 15.08 -10.10 52.64
N ASP A 80 16.02 -9.59 53.44
CA ASP A 80 17.32 -10.19 53.72
C ASP A 80 17.66 -9.99 55.20
N GLY A 81 17.31 -10.99 56.02
CA GLY A 81 17.30 -10.86 57.47
C GLY A 81 16.38 -9.70 57.91
N ASP A 82 16.92 -8.77 58.71
CA ASP A 82 16.18 -7.58 59.17
C ASP A 82 16.11 -6.46 58.12
N THR A 83 16.72 -6.63 56.94
CA THR A 83 16.74 -5.61 55.90
C THR A 83 15.55 -5.78 54.95
N VAL A 84 14.72 -4.73 54.85
CA VAL A 84 13.54 -4.71 53.99
C VAL A 84 13.71 -3.70 52.86
N VAL A 85 13.64 -4.18 51.62
CA VAL A 85 13.50 -3.34 50.42
C VAL A 85 12.07 -3.46 49.91
N PRO A 86 11.24 -2.42 49.96
CA PRO A 86 9.81 -2.55 49.72
C PRO A 86 9.42 -2.76 48.24
N GLY A 87 10.29 -2.38 47.29
CA GLY A 87 10.08 -2.65 45.85
C GLY A 87 8.73 -2.12 45.35
N SER A 88 7.98 -2.96 44.62
CA SER A 88 6.65 -2.63 44.08
C SER A 88 5.63 -2.22 45.14
N ASN A 89 5.84 -2.54 46.42
CA ASN A 89 4.87 -2.27 47.48
C ASN A 89 4.76 -0.78 47.84
N VAL A 90 5.75 0.06 47.51
CA VAL A 90 5.69 1.52 47.76
C VAL A 90 4.81 2.29 46.76
N PHE A 91 4.41 1.67 45.65
CA PHE A 91 3.67 2.36 44.61
C PHE A 91 2.24 2.66 45.06
N GLU A 92 1.84 3.92 44.91
CA GLU A 92 0.53 4.41 45.30
C GLU A 92 -0.46 4.20 44.15
N THR A 93 -1.22 3.11 44.19
CA THR A 93 -2.09 2.68 43.09
C THR A 93 -3.57 2.71 43.43
N VAL A 94 -3.94 3.05 44.67
CA VAL A 94 -5.32 3.31 45.06
C VAL A 94 -5.69 4.73 44.61
N SER A 95 -6.81 4.83 43.90
CA SER A 95 -7.37 6.11 43.44
C SER A 95 -8.86 6.17 43.72
N HIS A 96 -9.44 7.37 43.74
CA HIS A 96 -10.89 7.54 43.93
C HIS A 96 -11.72 6.74 42.92
N ASP A 97 -11.30 6.70 41.65
CA ASP A 97 -12.01 5.94 40.62
C ASP A 97 -11.89 4.42 40.80
N ARG A 98 -10.79 3.95 41.40
CA ARG A 98 -10.65 2.54 41.77
C ARG A 98 -11.50 2.18 42.98
N LEU A 99 -11.53 3.03 44.01
CA LEU A 99 -12.40 2.85 45.17
C LEU A 99 -13.88 2.81 44.76
N LYS A 100 -14.31 3.64 43.79
CA LYS A 100 -15.67 3.56 43.22
C LYS A 100 -16.00 2.22 42.57
N LYS A 101 -14.99 1.48 42.08
CA LYS A 101 -15.17 0.14 41.47
C LYS A 101 -15.18 -0.99 42.51
N MET A 102 -14.82 -0.70 43.75
CA MET A 102 -14.88 -1.62 44.89
C MET A 102 -16.28 -1.57 45.52
N THR A 103 -17.32 -1.78 44.69
CA THR A 103 -18.71 -1.83 45.16
C THR A 103 -19.00 -3.18 45.82
N ASP A 104 -19.80 -3.17 46.88
CA ASP A 104 -20.25 -4.36 47.62
C ASP A 104 -19.12 -5.12 48.33
N ILE A 105 -18.13 -4.45 48.93
CA ILE A 105 -17.18 -5.13 49.83
C ILE A 105 -17.78 -5.19 51.24
N ASP A 106 -17.83 -6.39 51.81
CA ASP A 106 -18.43 -6.65 53.13
C ASP A 106 -17.39 -6.54 54.27
N LEU A 107 -16.10 -6.74 53.97
CA LEU A 107 -15.00 -6.71 54.94
C LEU A 107 -13.67 -6.35 54.25
N LEU A 108 -12.88 -5.49 54.89
CA LEU A 108 -11.48 -5.24 54.52
C LEU A 108 -10.55 -5.98 55.49
N VAL A 109 -9.55 -6.66 54.96
CA VAL A 109 -8.44 -7.23 55.73
C VAL A 109 -7.14 -6.65 55.20
N LEU A 110 -6.46 -5.84 56.00
CA LEU A 110 -5.32 -5.05 55.56
C LEU A 110 -4.06 -5.47 56.31
N THR A 111 -2.94 -5.46 55.59
CA THR A 111 -1.59 -5.48 56.17
C THR A 111 -0.91 -4.14 55.92
N THR A 112 0.12 -3.83 56.72
CA THR A 112 0.84 -2.55 56.69
C THR A 112 2.10 -2.58 55.83
N ASP A 113 2.26 -3.60 54.99
CA ASP A 113 3.39 -3.79 54.07
C ASP A 113 3.10 -3.33 52.63
N ILE A 114 2.10 -2.46 52.46
CA ILE A 114 1.79 -1.74 51.21
C ILE A 114 2.19 -0.26 51.35
N SER A 115 1.91 0.58 50.34
CA SER A 115 2.17 2.01 50.48
C SER A 115 1.28 2.61 51.56
N GLU A 116 1.86 3.42 52.46
CA GLU A 116 1.12 4.01 53.58
C GLU A 116 -0.07 4.85 53.10
N ARG A 117 0.09 5.52 51.95
CA ARG A 117 -1.00 6.27 51.31
C ARG A 117 -2.14 5.34 50.89
N ASP A 118 -1.86 4.24 50.20
CA ASP A 118 -2.90 3.29 49.77
C ASP A 118 -3.61 2.66 50.97
N PHE A 119 -2.85 2.27 52.00
CA PHE A 119 -3.40 1.80 53.28
C PHE A 119 -4.38 2.81 53.89
N ARG A 120 -3.94 4.07 54.06
CA ARG A 120 -4.78 5.15 54.61
C ARG A 120 -6.01 5.42 53.74
N MET A 121 -5.89 5.34 52.41
CA MET A 121 -7.01 5.51 51.49
C MET A 121 -8.04 4.39 51.61
N LEU A 122 -7.60 3.13 51.73
CA LEU A 122 -8.48 1.97 51.95
C LEU A 122 -9.19 2.07 53.31
N LEU A 123 -8.47 2.46 54.36
CA LEU A 123 -9.04 2.65 55.70
C LEU A 123 -10.08 3.78 55.72
N SER A 124 -9.78 4.91 55.06
CA SER A 124 -10.72 6.02 54.91
C SER A 124 -11.97 5.61 54.14
N HIS A 125 -11.82 4.77 53.10
CA HIS A 125 -12.94 4.23 52.36
C HIS A 125 -13.82 3.33 53.23
N ALA A 126 -13.22 2.39 53.98
CA ALA A 126 -13.94 1.53 54.91
C ALA A 126 -14.78 2.35 55.90
N ARG A 127 -14.18 3.35 56.54
CA ARG A 127 -14.87 4.24 57.49
C ARG A 127 -16.05 4.98 56.86
N ARG A 128 -15.83 5.56 55.68
CA ARG A 128 -16.85 6.35 54.97
C ARG A 128 -18.08 5.52 54.60
N HIS A 129 -17.87 4.24 54.31
CA HIS A 129 -18.90 3.31 53.88
C HIS A 129 -19.33 2.33 54.97
N SER A 130 -18.86 2.53 56.21
CA SER A 130 -19.13 1.66 57.36
C SER A 130 -18.81 0.18 57.09
N ILE A 131 -17.74 -0.08 56.34
CA ILE A 131 -17.24 -1.43 56.08
C ILE A 131 -16.32 -1.83 57.24
N PRO A 132 -16.55 -2.97 57.92
CA PRO A 132 -15.64 -3.51 58.92
C PRO A 132 -14.22 -3.66 58.36
N ALA A 133 -13.20 -3.38 59.18
CA ALA A 133 -11.81 -3.49 58.79
C ALA A 133 -10.99 -4.15 59.89
N ILE A 134 -10.23 -5.18 59.49
CA ILE A 134 -9.26 -5.87 60.33
C ILE A 134 -7.87 -5.54 59.80
N VAL A 135 -6.98 -5.13 60.70
CA VAL A 135 -5.60 -4.80 60.35
C VAL A 135 -4.66 -5.72 61.12
N PHE A 136 -3.77 -6.38 60.38
CA PHE A 136 -2.62 -7.09 60.92
C PHE A 136 -1.37 -6.29 60.61
N THR A 137 -0.50 -6.06 61.58
CA THR A 137 0.71 -5.25 61.40
C THR A 137 1.92 -5.89 62.06
N CYS A 138 3.07 -5.81 61.38
CA CYS A 138 4.39 -6.09 61.95
C CYS A 138 5.10 -4.78 62.36
N SER A 139 4.33 -3.70 62.57
CA SER A 139 4.80 -2.36 62.91
C SER A 139 5.66 -1.69 61.81
N GLU A 140 5.33 -1.91 60.53
CA GLU A 140 5.99 -1.29 59.38
C GLU A 140 5.74 0.23 59.27
N TYR A 141 4.64 0.72 59.86
CA TYR A 141 4.33 2.15 59.97
C TYR A 141 4.52 2.63 61.41
N ALA A 142 5.03 3.87 61.56
CA ALA A 142 5.25 4.46 62.88
C ALA A 142 3.95 4.68 63.68
N SER A 143 2.85 5.09 63.03
CA SER A 143 1.52 5.18 63.64
C SER A 143 0.40 5.44 62.62
N TYR A 144 -0.81 4.97 62.93
CA TYR A 144 -2.04 5.31 62.23
C TYR A 144 -3.23 5.29 63.20
N ASP A 145 -4.33 5.91 62.79
CA ASP A 145 -5.54 5.98 63.60
C ASP A 145 -6.22 4.60 63.65
N THR A 146 -6.29 4.01 64.84
CA THR A 146 -6.91 2.70 65.10
C THR A 146 -8.36 2.79 65.54
N THR A 147 -8.96 3.98 65.52
CA THR A 147 -10.35 4.16 65.92
C THR A 147 -11.29 3.39 65.00
N GLY A 148 -12.14 2.55 65.59
CA GLY A 148 -13.21 1.83 64.90
C GLY A 148 -12.75 0.70 63.97
N ILE A 149 -11.55 0.16 64.20
CA ILE A 149 -11.02 -1.01 63.47
C ILE A 149 -10.47 -2.06 64.44
N ASP A 150 -10.45 -3.31 64.00
CA ASP A 150 -9.85 -4.41 64.76
C ASP A 150 -8.36 -4.51 64.40
N ASN A 151 -7.52 -3.95 65.27
CA ASN A 151 -6.08 -3.84 65.03
C ASN A 151 -5.26 -4.86 65.82
N TYR A 152 -4.42 -5.64 65.14
CA TYR A 152 -3.59 -6.70 65.71
C TYR A 152 -2.11 -6.47 65.36
N VAL A 153 -1.31 -6.18 66.38
CA VAL A 153 0.15 -6.08 66.27
C VAL A 153 0.74 -7.48 66.48
N LEU A 154 1.33 -8.04 65.44
CA LEU A 154 1.92 -9.39 65.45
C LEU A 154 3.35 -9.39 66.00
N THR A 155 4.10 -8.33 65.69
CA THR A 155 5.48 -8.09 66.13
C THR A 155 5.80 -6.61 65.96
N ASP A 156 6.82 -6.13 66.68
CA ASP A 156 7.34 -4.76 66.58
C ASP A 156 8.65 -4.69 65.74
N SER A 157 8.92 -5.69 64.89
CA SER A 157 10.17 -5.76 64.12
C SER A 157 10.25 -4.76 62.96
N GLY A 158 9.11 -4.31 62.42
CA GLY A 158 9.04 -3.57 61.16
C GLY A 158 9.32 -4.44 59.92
N VAL A 159 9.52 -5.75 60.10
CA VAL A 159 9.77 -6.70 59.01
C VAL A 159 8.46 -7.42 58.65
N PRO A 160 8.03 -7.44 57.37
CA PRO A 160 6.71 -7.94 56.96
C PRO A 160 6.64 -9.48 56.90
N ASP A 161 6.92 -10.13 58.03
CA ASP A 161 6.99 -11.58 58.19
C ASP A 161 5.63 -12.23 58.51
N TYR A 162 4.56 -11.77 57.86
CA TYR A 162 3.19 -12.30 58.07
C TYR A 162 3.09 -13.83 57.92
N HIS A 163 3.95 -14.41 57.08
CA HIS A 163 4.05 -15.85 56.86
C HIS A 163 4.49 -16.61 58.13
N MET A 164 5.34 -16.01 58.98
CA MET A 164 5.76 -16.59 60.26
C MET A 164 4.66 -16.53 61.32
N HIS A 165 3.73 -15.59 61.18
CA HIS A 165 2.61 -15.36 62.10
C HIS A 165 1.28 -15.94 61.60
N ILE A 166 1.28 -16.75 60.54
CA ILE A 166 0.05 -17.21 59.88
C ILE A 166 -0.89 -17.98 60.81
N GLY A 167 -0.34 -18.71 61.79
CA GLY A 167 -1.13 -19.44 62.80
C GLY A 167 -1.82 -18.51 63.82
N GLU A 168 -1.22 -17.37 64.14
CA GLU A 168 -1.86 -16.34 64.97
C GLU A 168 -2.98 -15.64 64.20
N ILE A 169 -2.69 -15.23 62.96
CA ILE A 169 -3.67 -14.62 62.05
C ILE A 169 -4.88 -15.57 61.85
N ALA A 170 -4.63 -16.87 61.64
CA ALA A 170 -5.69 -17.86 61.48
C ALA A 170 -6.60 -17.94 62.71
N ARG A 171 -6.05 -18.02 63.93
CA ARG A 171 -6.84 -18.05 65.17
C ARG A 171 -7.68 -16.80 65.35
N THR A 172 -7.15 -15.64 65.00
CA THR A 172 -7.89 -14.37 65.06
C THR A 172 -9.05 -14.34 64.08
N LEU A 173 -8.84 -14.78 62.84
CA LEU A 173 -9.89 -14.82 61.82
C LEU A 173 -10.94 -15.91 62.11
N GLU A 174 -10.54 -17.04 62.67
CA GLU A 174 -11.45 -18.12 63.10
C GLU A 174 -12.33 -17.68 64.27
N ALA A 175 -11.76 -16.97 65.26
CA ALA A 175 -12.51 -16.44 66.40
C ALA A 175 -13.59 -15.41 66.00
N GLN A 176 -13.49 -14.86 64.79
CA GLN A 176 -14.45 -13.93 64.21
C GLN A 176 -15.36 -14.57 63.15
N ASP A 177 -15.34 -15.90 63.01
CA ASP A 177 -16.10 -16.67 62.00
C ASP A 177 -15.82 -16.25 60.54
N ILE A 178 -14.64 -15.68 60.25
CA ILE A 178 -14.24 -15.26 58.90
C ILE A 178 -13.69 -16.44 58.10
N ILE A 179 -13.03 -17.38 58.78
CA ILE A 179 -12.49 -18.61 58.20
C ILE A 179 -12.88 -19.82 59.06
N GLY A 180 -12.89 -21.01 58.48
CA GLY A 180 -13.00 -22.28 59.22
C GLY A 180 -11.65 -22.85 59.64
N SER A 181 -11.67 -23.82 60.56
CA SER A 181 -10.47 -24.50 61.09
C SER A 181 -9.78 -25.43 60.09
N ALA A 182 -10.45 -25.81 59.00
CA ALA A 182 -9.92 -26.71 57.98
C ALA A 182 -9.96 -26.06 56.58
N PRO A 183 -8.97 -26.36 55.71
CA PRO A 183 -9.00 -25.92 54.32
C PRO A 183 -10.25 -26.44 53.58
N VAL A 184 -10.78 -25.62 52.69
CA VAL A 184 -11.94 -25.93 51.87
C VAL A 184 -11.51 -26.68 50.61
N GLU A 185 -12.06 -27.87 50.38
CA GLU A 185 -11.95 -28.54 49.08
C GLU A 185 -12.74 -27.78 48.00
N ARG A 186 -12.04 -27.33 46.95
CA ARG A 186 -12.62 -26.61 45.81
C ARG A 186 -12.72 -27.51 44.58
N THR A 187 -13.90 -27.57 43.98
CA THR A 187 -14.07 -28.26 42.69
C THR A 187 -13.54 -27.39 41.54
N ARG A 188 -13.23 -28.00 40.38
CA ARG A 188 -12.80 -27.29 39.15
C ARG A 188 -13.83 -26.25 38.62
N ARG A 189 -15.08 -26.30 39.10
CA ARG A 189 -16.13 -25.29 38.82
C ARG A 189 -16.07 -24.10 39.77
N GLU A 190 -15.52 -24.26 40.97
CA GLU A 190 -15.42 -23.24 42.03
C GLU A 190 -14.07 -22.51 42.04
N SER A 191 -13.09 -22.97 41.27
CA SER A 191 -11.81 -22.28 41.05
C SER A 191 -11.99 -21.00 40.24
N VAL A 192 -11.33 -19.90 40.64
CA VAL A 192 -11.38 -18.60 39.95
C VAL A 192 -10.81 -18.73 38.54
N ARG A 193 -11.68 -18.68 37.51
CA ARG A 193 -11.28 -18.86 36.11
C ARG A 193 -10.57 -17.62 35.54
N PRO A 194 -9.53 -17.77 34.71
CA PRO A 194 -9.00 -16.66 33.92
C PRO A 194 -10.06 -16.15 32.93
N PRO A 195 -10.05 -14.86 32.55
CA PRO A 195 -11.10 -14.25 31.73
C PRO A 195 -10.96 -14.64 30.25
N PHE A 196 -11.22 -15.90 29.92
CA PHE A 196 -11.11 -16.46 28.57
C PHE A 196 -12.17 -15.89 27.61
N HIS A 197 -13.35 -15.51 28.14
CA HIS A 197 -14.47 -15.00 27.34
C HIS A 197 -14.28 -13.57 26.81
N ALA A 198 -13.41 -12.76 27.43
CA ALA A 198 -13.14 -11.40 26.96
C ALA A 198 -12.27 -11.42 25.69
N ALA A 199 -11.28 -12.30 25.63
CA ALA A 199 -10.38 -12.43 24.48
C ALA A 199 -11.11 -12.96 23.23
N LEU A 200 -11.98 -13.96 23.40
CA LEU A 200 -12.73 -14.55 22.28
C LEU A 200 -13.73 -13.56 21.66
N ARG A 201 -14.35 -12.70 22.48
CA ARG A 201 -15.32 -11.70 22.03
C ARG A 201 -14.66 -10.57 21.24
N VAL A 202 -13.47 -10.13 21.66
CA VAL A 202 -12.67 -9.13 20.94
C VAL A 202 -12.20 -9.68 19.59
N LEU A 203 -11.75 -10.93 19.54
CA LEU A 203 -11.32 -11.58 18.30
C LEU A 203 -12.47 -11.67 17.28
N ALA A 204 -13.67 -12.08 17.74
CA ALA A 204 -14.85 -12.16 16.88
C ALA A 204 -15.29 -10.79 16.33
N GLN A 205 -15.19 -9.73 17.15
CA GLN A 205 -15.51 -8.36 16.72
C GLN A 205 -14.53 -7.85 15.65
N LEU A 206 -13.23 -8.13 15.80
CA LEU A 206 -12.23 -7.73 14.81
C LEU A 206 -12.44 -8.42 13.47
N VAL A 207 -12.73 -9.72 13.45
CA VAL A 207 -13.02 -10.46 12.22
C VAL A 207 -14.28 -9.92 11.52
N ALA A 208 -15.33 -9.62 12.27
CA ALA A 208 -16.56 -9.06 11.72
C ALA A 208 -16.34 -7.66 11.11
N ILE A 209 -15.56 -6.80 11.77
CA ILE A 209 -15.23 -5.45 11.25
C ILE A 209 -14.38 -5.56 9.98
N SER A 210 -13.37 -6.44 9.95
CA SER A 210 -12.54 -6.65 8.77
C SER A 210 -13.35 -7.15 7.57
N ALA A 211 -14.29 -8.09 7.78
CA ALA A 211 -15.17 -8.57 6.72
C ALA A 211 -16.08 -7.46 6.19
N LEU A 212 -16.61 -6.60 7.07
CA LEU A 212 -17.46 -5.47 6.69
C LEU A 212 -16.68 -4.42 5.89
N LEU A 213 -15.46 -4.09 6.32
CA LEU A 213 -14.57 -3.18 5.59
C LEU A 213 -14.19 -3.72 4.21
N ALA A 214 -13.92 -5.03 4.10
CA ALA A 214 -13.63 -5.66 2.80
C ALA A 214 -14.83 -5.62 1.86
N LEU A 215 -16.05 -5.90 2.35
CA LEU A 215 -17.28 -5.78 1.56
C LEU A 215 -17.57 -4.33 1.14
N LEU A 216 -17.30 -3.37 2.02
CA LEU A 216 -17.45 -1.94 1.71
C LEU A 216 -16.43 -1.49 0.66
N ALA A 217 -15.17 -1.90 0.78
CA ALA A 217 -14.13 -1.61 -0.20
C ALA A 217 -14.46 -2.26 -1.55
N PHE A 218 -14.89 -3.53 -1.57
CA PHE A 218 -15.29 -4.22 -2.80
C PHE A 218 -16.55 -3.61 -3.41
N GLY A 219 -17.53 -3.22 -2.58
CA GLY A 219 -18.71 -2.50 -3.02
C GLY A 219 -18.38 -1.14 -3.63
N VAL A 220 -17.47 -0.37 -3.00
CA VAL A 220 -16.97 0.91 -3.52
C VAL A 220 -16.24 0.72 -4.85
N LEU A 221 -15.34 -0.27 -4.96
CA LEU A 221 -14.65 -0.61 -6.20
C LEU A 221 -15.64 -1.00 -7.31
N TYR A 222 -16.67 -1.79 -6.99
CA TYR A 222 -17.72 -2.18 -7.92
C TYR A 222 -18.56 -0.98 -8.36
N THR A 223 -18.96 -0.10 -7.44
CA THR A 223 -19.73 1.12 -7.78
C THR A 223 -18.92 2.16 -8.55
N LEU A 224 -17.59 2.14 -8.42
CA LEU A 224 -16.67 3.02 -9.14
C LEU A 224 -16.31 2.48 -10.54
N GLY A 225 -16.90 1.36 -10.98
CA GLY A 225 -16.59 0.78 -12.30
C GLY A 225 -15.17 0.21 -12.42
N LEU A 226 -14.45 0.04 -11.30
CA LEU A 226 -13.11 -0.55 -11.27
C LEU A 226 -13.13 -2.09 -11.31
N ALA A 227 -14.31 -2.70 -11.15
CA ALA A 227 -14.58 -4.04 -11.64
C ALA A 227 -15.06 -3.88 -13.08
N GLY A 228 -14.21 -4.26 -14.05
CA GLY A 228 -14.36 -3.96 -15.47
C GLY A 228 -15.81 -4.07 -15.96
N ASN A 229 -16.29 -3.02 -16.60
CA ASN A 229 -17.40 -3.16 -17.51
C ASN A 229 -16.93 -4.08 -18.64
N ASP A 230 -17.36 -5.34 -18.60
CA ASP A 230 -17.24 -6.32 -19.70
C ASP A 230 -18.12 -5.87 -20.89
N GLU A 231 -17.84 -4.70 -21.46
CA GLU A 231 -18.16 -4.48 -22.87
C GLU A 231 -17.05 -5.19 -23.65
N THR A 232 -17.33 -6.45 -24.04
CA THR A 232 -16.48 -7.21 -24.94
C THR A 232 -16.51 -6.53 -26.31
N TYR A 233 -15.44 -5.84 -26.64
CA TYR A 233 -15.20 -5.41 -28.00
C TYR A 233 -14.67 -6.60 -28.80
N ASP A 234 -15.53 -7.20 -29.61
CA ASP A 234 -15.12 -8.29 -30.47
C ASP A 234 -14.15 -7.76 -31.55
N THR A 235 -13.01 -8.43 -31.69
CA THR A 235 -12.12 -8.27 -32.84
C THR A 235 -12.32 -9.45 -33.77
N TYR A 236 -12.68 -9.20 -35.03
CA TYR A 236 -12.92 -10.23 -36.03
C TYR A 236 -11.71 -10.33 -36.97
N ILE A 237 -10.67 -11.00 -36.48
CA ILE A 237 -9.45 -11.25 -37.27
C ILE A 237 -9.67 -12.55 -38.04
N ASP A 238 -9.74 -12.47 -39.37
CA ASP A 238 -9.75 -13.65 -40.23
C ASP A 238 -8.30 -14.06 -40.55
N PRO A 239 -7.77 -15.14 -39.95
CA PRO A 239 -6.38 -15.56 -40.14
C PRO A 239 -6.07 -15.96 -41.58
N ASP A 240 -7.08 -16.35 -42.36
CA ASP A 240 -6.95 -16.82 -43.74
C ASP A 240 -7.19 -15.70 -44.76
N GLN A 241 -7.53 -14.48 -44.31
CA GLN A 241 -7.68 -13.31 -45.18
C GLN A 241 -6.36 -13.02 -45.89
N ALA A 242 -6.45 -12.81 -47.20
CA ALA A 242 -5.28 -12.63 -48.05
C ALA A 242 -4.60 -11.27 -47.78
N VAL A 243 -3.27 -11.29 -47.81
CA VAL A 243 -2.40 -10.11 -47.73
C VAL A 243 -1.53 -10.10 -48.98
N ASP A 244 -1.46 -8.96 -49.67
CA ASP A 244 -0.61 -8.79 -50.85
C ASP A 244 0.81 -8.40 -50.44
N HIS A 245 1.62 -9.40 -50.07
CA HIS A 245 3.01 -9.23 -49.67
C HIS A 245 3.89 -10.32 -50.30
N ALA A 246 5.16 -10.00 -50.55
CA ALA A 246 6.08 -10.89 -51.26
C ALA A 246 6.46 -12.14 -50.45
N ASP A 247 6.58 -11.99 -49.13
CA ASP A 247 7.11 -13.03 -48.22
C ASP A 247 6.04 -13.69 -47.33
N CYS A 248 4.78 -13.26 -47.41
CA CYS A 248 3.65 -13.82 -46.66
C CYS A 248 2.34 -13.57 -47.41
N SER A 249 1.35 -14.45 -47.26
CA SER A 249 0.13 -14.40 -48.11
C SER A 249 -1.19 -14.29 -47.34
N THR A 250 -1.17 -14.45 -46.02
CA THR A 250 -2.36 -14.32 -45.17
C THR A 250 -2.06 -13.51 -43.90
N ILE A 251 -3.11 -13.03 -43.23
CA ILE A 251 -2.98 -12.33 -41.94
C ILE A 251 -2.17 -13.17 -40.93
N ALA A 252 -2.42 -14.47 -40.84
CA ALA A 252 -1.68 -15.34 -39.93
C ALA A 252 -0.19 -15.47 -40.29
N GLU A 253 0.13 -15.62 -41.57
CA GLU A 253 1.51 -15.71 -42.05
C GLU A 253 2.27 -14.39 -41.85
N CYS A 254 1.66 -13.27 -42.23
CA CYS A 254 2.29 -11.95 -42.11
C CYS A 254 2.43 -11.50 -40.66
N ARG A 255 1.46 -11.83 -39.79
CA ARG A 255 1.61 -11.63 -38.35
C ARG A 255 2.83 -12.40 -37.81
N ALA A 256 2.95 -13.69 -38.15
CA ALA A 256 4.06 -14.51 -37.69
C ALA A 256 5.41 -13.97 -38.22
N LEU A 257 5.47 -13.58 -39.49
CA LEU A 257 6.66 -12.99 -40.09
C LEU A 257 7.06 -11.67 -39.39
N GLY A 258 6.11 -10.79 -39.11
CA GLY A 258 6.37 -9.58 -38.35
C GLY A 258 6.85 -9.87 -36.92
N ASP A 259 6.29 -10.89 -36.25
CA ASP A 259 6.76 -11.32 -34.93
C ASP A 259 8.21 -11.88 -34.97
N ASP A 260 8.58 -12.57 -36.07
CA ASP A 260 9.94 -13.03 -36.31
C ASP A 260 10.92 -11.86 -36.55
N HIS A 261 10.50 -10.82 -37.28
CA HIS A 261 11.29 -9.60 -37.45
C HIS A 261 11.47 -8.85 -36.13
N LEU A 262 10.42 -8.73 -35.32
CA LEU A 262 10.51 -8.13 -33.98
C LEU A 262 11.50 -8.90 -33.08
N GLU A 263 11.46 -10.23 -33.10
CA GLU A 263 12.43 -11.07 -32.39
C GLU A 263 13.86 -10.88 -32.92
N ALA A 264 14.04 -10.73 -34.23
CA ALA A 264 15.34 -10.43 -34.81
C ALA A 264 15.87 -9.06 -34.38
N LEU A 265 14.99 -8.06 -34.26
CA LEU A 265 15.36 -6.71 -33.82
C LEU A 265 15.89 -6.69 -32.39
N HIS A 266 15.35 -7.55 -31.50
CA HIS A 266 15.81 -7.68 -30.11
C HIS A 266 17.31 -8.03 -29.98
N ALA A 267 17.94 -8.58 -31.02
CA ALA A 267 19.39 -8.81 -31.04
C ALA A 267 20.22 -7.52 -31.14
N TYR A 268 19.63 -6.42 -31.62
CA TYR A 268 20.29 -5.14 -31.89
C TYR A 268 19.83 -4.04 -30.93
N MET A 269 18.55 -4.03 -30.56
CA MET A 269 17.97 -3.09 -29.62
C MET A 269 16.71 -3.64 -28.96
N ASP A 270 16.42 -3.20 -27.74
CA ASP A 270 15.10 -3.36 -27.15
C ASP A 270 14.24 -2.14 -27.49
N ILE A 271 13.40 -2.27 -28.52
CA ILE A 271 12.53 -1.17 -28.98
C ILE A 271 11.44 -0.81 -27.95
N GLN A 272 11.23 -1.63 -26.92
CA GLN A 272 10.28 -1.33 -25.84
C GLN A 272 10.91 -0.60 -24.65
N ASP A 273 12.24 -0.56 -24.54
CA ASP A 273 12.97 0.11 -23.46
C ASP A 273 13.10 1.62 -23.69
N ALA A 274 11.98 2.28 -24.03
CA ALA A 274 11.90 3.71 -24.22
C ALA A 274 11.09 4.36 -23.09
N PRO A 275 11.59 5.43 -22.44
CA PRO A 275 10.80 6.15 -21.46
C PRO A 275 9.60 6.84 -22.14
N HIS A 276 8.38 6.56 -21.66
CA HIS A 276 7.18 7.29 -22.03
C HIS A 276 7.33 8.77 -21.63
N LEU A 277 7.59 9.65 -22.59
CA LEU A 277 7.82 11.07 -22.32
C LEU A 277 7.22 11.92 -23.44
N PHE A 278 6.02 12.45 -23.21
CA PHE A 278 5.49 13.54 -24.02
C PHE A 278 4.77 14.56 -23.15
N VAL A 279 5.27 15.81 -23.21
CA VAL A 279 4.64 16.99 -22.62
C VAL A 279 4.60 18.07 -23.69
N GLU A 280 3.43 18.27 -24.28
CA GLU A 280 3.17 19.45 -25.10
C GLU A 280 2.96 20.66 -24.20
N ASN A 281 3.77 21.72 -24.35
CA ASN A 281 3.37 23.15 -24.32
C ASN A 281 4.59 24.10 -24.27
N ARG A 282 5.58 23.93 -25.16
CA ARG A 282 6.72 24.86 -25.28
C ARG A 282 6.81 25.43 -26.69
N THR A 283 7.32 26.65 -26.79
CA THR A 283 7.51 27.31 -28.09
C THR A 283 8.61 26.59 -28.87
N ARG A 284 8.24 25.96 -29.98
CA ARG A 284 9.19 25.34 -30.92
C ARG A 284 10.02 26.40 -31.61
N THR A 285 11.33 26.18 -31.68
CA THR A 285 12.28 27.02 -32.43
C THR A 285 12.84 26.24 -33.60
N ALA A 286 12.50 26.63 -34.82
CA ALA A 286 13.09 26.06 -36.03
C ALA A 286 14.57 26.47 -36.18
N TYR A 287 15.41 25.52 -36.57
CA TYR A 287 16.84 25.71 -36.83
C TYR A 287 17.15 25.59 -38.31
N ILE A 288 16.78 24.48 -38.93
CA ILE A 288 16.97 24.22 -40.36
C ILE A 288 15.70 23.60 -40.92
N THR A 289 15.21 24.11 -42.05
CA THR A 289 14.13 23.48 -42.81
C THR A 289 14.68 23.05 -44.17
N TYR A 290 14.39 21.82 -44.58
CA TYR A 290 14.70 21.30 -45.90
C TYR A 290 13.43 21.18 -46.74
N THR A 291 13.58 21.38 -48.04
CA THR A 291 12.58 20.97 -49.03
C THR A 291 12.87 19.53 -49.44
N ILE A 292 11.84 18.68 -49.49
CA ILE A 292 11.99 17.30 -49.97
C ILE A 292 11.67 17.24 -51.46
N ARG A 293 12.59 16.66 -52.25
CA ARG A 293 12.38 16.34 -53.66
C ARG A 293 12.93 14.96 -53.96
N ASP A 294 12.10 14.10 -54.56
CA ASP A 294 12.45 12.71 -54.86
C ASP A 294 13.05 11.97 -53.64
N TYR A 295 12.41 12.15 -52.47
CA TYR A 295 12.83 11.60 -51.18
C TYR A 295 14.20 12.07 -50.68
N ALA A 296 14.79 13.11 -51.28
CA ALA A 296 16.06 13.69 -50.86
C ALA A 296 15.88 15.08 -50.23
N LEU A 297 16.73 15.38 -49.24
CA LEU A 297 16.86 16.71 -48.66
C LEU A 297 17.46 17.68 -49.69
N THR A 298 16.75 18.77 -49.95
CA THR A 298 17.17 19.83 -50.88
C THR A 298 16.95 21.22 -50.27
N ASP A 299 17.64 22.21 -50.83
CA ASP A 299 17.42 23.64 -50.53
C ASP A 299 17.35 23.95 -49.01
N PRO A 300 18.45 23.73 -48.23
CA PRO A 300 18.43 23.96 -46.79
C PRO A 300 18.24 25.44 -46.44
N GLU A 301 17.19 25.73 -45.70
CA GLU A 301 16.90 27.04 -45.12
C GLU A 301 17.40 27.08 -43.67
N VAL A 302 18.58 27.66 -43.46
CA VAL A 302 19.16 27.83 -42.12
C VAL A 302 18.57 29.07 -41.46
N HIS A 303 17.69 28.86 -40.48
CA HIS A 303 17.10 29.93 -39.67
C HIS A 303 18.06 30.34 -38.54
N ARG A 304 18.76 29.38 -37.95
CA ARG A 304 19.68 29.54 -36.81
C ARG A 304 20.79 28.50 -36.81
N GLU A 305 21.89 28.81 -36.14
CA GLU A 305 22.95 27.82 -35.88
C GLU A 305 22.43 26.72 -34.94
N LEU A 306 22.76 25.46 -35.25
CA LEU A 306 22.43 24.31 -34.42
C LEU A 306 23.11 24.44 -33.04
N PRO A 307 22.38 24.24 -31.93
CA PRO A 307 22.92 24.41 -30.58
C PRO A 307 23.70 23.18 -30.10
N VAL A 308 23.47 22.03 -30.72
CA VAL A 308 24.05 20.71 -30.43
C VAL A 308 24.12 19.91 -31.74
N GLY A 309 24.90 18.82 -31.74
CA GLY A 309 25.01 17.90 -32.86
C GLY A 309 25.63 18.50 -34.11
N SER A 310 25.65 17.72 -35.19
CA SER A 310 26.03 18.19 -36.52
C SER A 310 24.85 18.14 -37.48
N GLN A 311 24.90 18.93 -38.55
CA GLN A 311 23.86 18.89 -39.57
C GLN A 311 23.72 17.48 -40.16
N ALA A 312 24.84 16.81 -40.49
CA ALA A 312 24.85 15.46 -41.04
C ALA A 312 24.17 14.43 -40.12
N GLU A 313 24.42 14.50 -38.80
CA GLU A 313 23.80 13.63 -37.80
C GLU A 313 22.26 13.72 -37.81
N TYR A 314 21.72 14.93 -38.00
CA TYR A 314 20.27 15.12 -38.09
C TYR A 314 19.70 14.83 -39.48
N GLU A 315 20.50 14.95 -40.54
CA GLU A 315 20.13 14.52 -41.89
C GLU A 315 19.96 13.00 -41.95
N GLU A 316 20.74 12.22 -41.18
CA GLU A 316 20.57 10.76 -41.08
C GLU A 316 19.19 10.34 -40.53
N VAL A 317 18.51 11.20 -39.78
CA VAL A 317 17.12 10.93 -39.35
C VAL A 317 16.20 10.85 -40.56
N TRP A 318 16.40 11.72 -41.56
CA TRP A 318 15.63 11.67 -42.80
C TRP A 318 15.92 10.39 -43.59
N ASP A 319 17.19 9.97 -43.65
CA ASP A 319 17.56 8.71 -44.29
C ASP A 319 16.85 7.52 -43.62
N ARG A 320 16.67 7.55 -42.29
CA ARG A 320 15.88 6.56 -41.56
C ARG A 320 14.40 6.62 -41.90
N ILE A 321 13.79 7.80 -42.02
CA ILE A 321 12.39 7.94 -42.44
C ILE A 321 12.18 7.26 -43.81
N VAL A 322 13.04 7.58 -44.79
CA VAL A 322 12.96 7.01 -46.14
C VAL A 322 13.28 5.52 -46.16
N THR A 323 14.10 5.03 -45.23
CA THR A 323 14.44 3.60 -45.13
C THR A 323 13.35 2.79 -44.45
N PHE A 324 12.78 3.29 -43.36
CA PHE A 324 11.85 2.52 -42.52
C PHE A 324 10.46 2.43 -43.16
N PHE A 325 10.00 3.50 -43.79
CA PHE A 325 8.63 3.60 -44.26
C PHE A 325 8.55 3.47 -45.78
N PRO A 326 7.61 2.68 -46.33
CA PRO A 326 7.43 2.57 -47.77
C PRO A 326 7.13 3.94 -48.40
N ASN A 327 7.83 4.25 -49.49
CA ASN A 327 7.74 5.54 -50.21
C ASN A 327 6.30 5.96 -50.57
N GLU A 328 5.42 5.00 -50.87
CA GLU A 328 4.01 5.25 -51.22
C GLU A 328 3.21 5.91 -50.09
N TYR A 329 3.68 5.86 -48.84
CA TYR A 329 3.01 6.43 -47.67
C TYR A 329 3.67 7.73 -47.16
N ILE A 330 4.82 8.12 -47.70
CA ILE A 330 5.57 9.31 -47.28
C ILE A 330 5.78 10.32 -48.42
N ASP A 331 5.13 10.10 -49.57
CA ASP A 331 5.26 10.95 -50.76
C ASP A 331 4.71 12.37 -50.57
N SER A 332 3.78 12.54 -49.63
CA SER A 332 3.18 13.83 -49.23
C SER A 332 4.12 14.70 -48.38
N ILE A 333 5.19 14.12 -47.82
CA ILE A 333 6.18 14.86 -47.02
C ILE A 333 7.06 15.68 -47.95
N ASN A 334 6.83 16.99 -47.93
CA ASN A 334 7.55 17.94 -48.77
C ASN A 334 8.49 18.87 -47.99
N ARG A 335 8.43 18.84 -46.66
CA ARG A 335 9.31 19.60 -45.77
C ARG A 335 9.79 18.74 -44.61
N PHE A 336 11.08 18.84 -44.29
CA PHE A 336 11.67 18.28 -43.08
C PHE A 336 12.26 19.41 -42.24
N GLU A 337 11.82 19.55 -40.98
CA GLU A 337 12.22 20.62 -40.09
C GLU A 337 12.99 20.09 -38.88
N LEU A 338 14.20 20.62 -38.68
CA LEU A 338 14.96 20.46 -37.45
C LEU A 338 14.57 21.59 -36.50
N PHE A 339 13.93 21.25 -35.38
CA PHE A 339 13.49 22.21 -34.37
C PHE A 339 14.02 21.84 -32.99
N SER A 340 13.82 22.72 -32.00
CA SER A 340 13.82 22.31 -30.59
C SER A 340 12.91 23.18 -29.75
N ASP A 341 12.33 22.62 -28.69
CA ASP A 341 11.57 23.37 -27.67
C ASP A 341 12.28 23.47 -26.29
N GLY A 342 13.47 22.87 -26.15
CA GLY A 342 14.24 22.84 -24.91
C GLY A 342 14.84 21.48 -24.61
N GLU A 343 15.05 21.16 -23.33
CA GLU A 343 15.25 19.78 -22.88
C GLU A 343 13.90 19.23 -22.42
N GLY A 344 13.49 18.10 -22.98
CA GLY A 344 12.19 17.48 -22.84
C GLY A 344 11.05 18.32 -23.43
N GLY A 345 10.02 17.66 -23.94
CA GLY A 345 8.86 18.33 -24.49
C GLY A 345 8.30 17.57 -25.69
N THR A 346 8.25 18.25 -26.83
CA THR A 346 7.86 17.70 -28.12
C THR A 346 9.05 16.96 -28.74
N LEU A 347 8.98 15.65 -28.95
CA LEU A 347 10.07 14.91 -29.64
C LEU A 347 10.04 15.11 -31.14
N ALA A 348 8.84 15.14 -31.72
CA ALA A 348 8.61 15.35 -33.13
C ALA A 348 7.20 15.90 -33.35
N TYR A 349 6.90 16.34 -34.56
CA TYR A 349 5.53 16.65 -34.94
C TYR A 349 5.35 16.49 -36.45
N VAL A 350 4.10 16.31 -36.85
CA VAL A 350 3.66 16.37 -38.23
C VAL A 350 2.64 17.49 -38.39
N ASP A 351 2.85 18.36 -39.37
CA ASP A 351 1.91 19.40 -39.78
C ASP A 351 1.43 19.13 -41.20
N ILE A 352 0.14 18.86 -41.36
CA ILE A 352 -0.49 18.43 -42.61
C ILE A 352 -1.43 19.54 -43.09
N THR A 353 -1.17 20.03 -44.29
CA THR A 353 -1.93 21.11 -44.95
C THR A 353 -2.16 20.75 -46.42
N GLU A 354 -3.03 21.48 -47.11
CA GLU A 354 -3.19 21.39 -48.57
C GLU A 354 -1.89 21.71 -49.32
N SER A 355 -0.97 22.45 -48.68
CA SER A 355 0.35 22.78 -49.24
C SER A 355 1.37 21.64 -49.13
N GLY A 356 1.03 20.58 -48.40
CA GLY A 356 1.83 19.38 -48.15
C GLY A 356 2.17 19.18 -46.67
N VAL A 357 3.01 18.18 -46.41
CA VAL A 357 3.32 17.72 -45.06
C VAL A 357 4.72 18.19 -44.62
N THR A 358 4.76 18.82 -43.44
CA THR A 358 6.01 19.12 -42.72
C THR A 358 6.23 18.08 -41.63
N PHE A 359 7.34 17.35 -41.71
CA PHE A 359 7.81 16.46 -40.65
C PHE A 359 8.88 17.18 -39.83
N GLY A 360 8.60 17.43 -38.55
CA GLY A 360 9.50 18.12 -37.62
C GLY A 360 10.16 17.15 -36.65
N MET A 361 11.47 17.27 -36.44
CA MET A 361 12.23 16.48 -35.46
C MET A 361 12.96 17.37 -34.44
N ASP A 362 12.83 17.06 -33.15
CA ASP A 362 13.58 17.76 -32.10
C ASP A 362 15.04 17.26 -32.06
N ILE A 363 15.98 18.19 -32.26
CA ILE A 363 17.42 17.91 -32.29
C ILE A 363 18.03 17.62 -30.92
N ARG A 364 17.31 17.88 -29.81
CA ARG A 364 17.81 17.71 -28.44
C ARG A 364 17.29 16.46 -27.75
N ASP A 365 16.06 16.05 -28.05
CA ASP A 365 15.35 15.04 -27.25
C ASP A 365 15.30 13.64 -27.88
N ASN A 366 15.85 13.47 -29.09
CA ASN A 366 15.90 12.18 -29.81
C ASN A 366 17.30 11.54 -29.79
N GLN A 367 17.96 11.49 -28.63
CA GLN A 367 19.33 10.97 -28.53
C GLN A 367 19.43 9.45 -28.29
N ASP A 368 18.30 8.80 -27.99
CA ASP A 368 18.22 7.35 -27.78
C ASP A 368 17.48 6.68 -28.95
N ARG A 369 18.04 5.60 -29.50
CA ARG A 369 17.55 4.98 -30.74
C ARG A 369 16.19 4.31 -30.60
N PRO A 370 15.92 3.46 -29.58
CA PRO A 370 14.57 2.95 -29.32
C PRO A 370 13.51 4.05 -29.26
N SER A 371 13.81 5.11 -28.52
CA SER A 371 12.92 6.27 -28.37
C SER A 371 12.71 6.97 -29.72
N GLU A 372 13.77 7.22 -30.47
CA GLU A 372 13.70 7.82 -31.80
C GLU A 372 12.85 6.97 -32.76
N TYR A 373 13.03 5.66 -32.81
CA TYR A 373 12.32 4.79 -33.75
C TYR A 373 10.83 4.74 -33.44
N ARG A 374 10.46 4.69 -32.15
CA ARG A 374 9.06 4.80 -31.73
C ARG A 374 8.46 6.15 -32.11
N THR A 375 9.21 7.24 -31.94
CA THR A 375 8.79 8.59 -32.37
C THR A 375 8.59 8.64 -33.89
N LEU A 376 9.51 8.09 -34.68
CA LEU A 376 9.36 8.04 -36.14
C LEU A 376 8.12 7.24 -36.56
N ILE A 377 7.86 6.08 -35.92
CA ILE A 377 6.66 5.26 -36.16
C ILE A 377 5.40 6.04 -35.79
N HIS A 378 5.41 6.78 -34.67
CA HIS A 378 4.31 7.63 -34.21
C HIS A 378 3.98 8.76 -35.21
N GLU A 379 4.99 9.49 -35.67
CA GLU A 379 4.77 10.57 -36.62
C GLU A 379 4.39 10.06 -38.02
N PHE A 380 5.01 8.95 -38.46
CA PHE A 380 4.65 8.30 -39.72
C PHE A 380 3.16 7.96 -39.78
N VAL A 381 2.61 7.40 -38.71
CA VAL A 381 1.20 7.02 -38.73
C VAL A 381 0.26 8.22 -38.72
N HIS A 382 0.66 9.40 -38.23
CA HIS A 382 -0.10 10.63 -38.48
C HIS A 382 -0.18 10.93 -39.98
N VAL A 383 0.93 10.81 -40.72
CA VAL A 383 0.94 10.99 -42.19
C VAL A 383 0.04 9.97 -42.88
N TYR A 384 0.10 8.71 -42.45
CA TYR A 384 -0.70 7.62 -43.04
C TYR A 384 -2.20 7.73 -42.74
N SER A 385 -2.57 8.07 -41.49
CA SER A 385 -3.95 7.98 -40.99
C SER A 385 -4.75 9.28 -41.06
N LEU A 386 -4.09 10.39 -41.41
CA LEU A 386 -4.69 11.71 -41.53
C LEU A 386 -4.37 12.38 -42.88
N PRO A 387 -4.52 11.68 -44.03
CA PRO A 387 -4.29 12.31 -45.32
C PRO A 387 -5.19 13.53 -45.46
N ILE A 388 -4.69 14.61 -46.07
CA ILE A 388 -5.42 15.89 -46.12
C ILE A 388 -6.76 15.77 -46.85
N GLU A 389 -6.87 14.79 -47.75
CA GLU A 389 -8.06 14.44 -48.49
C GLU A 389 -9.20 13.92 -47.60
N ASP A 390 -8.92 13.50 -46.37
CA ASP A 390 -9.92 13.08 -45.39
C ASP A 390 -10.57 14.27 -44.68
N PHE A 391 -10.05 15.48 -44.88
CA PHE A 391 -10.54 16.70 -44.24
C PHE A 391 -11.24 17.64 -45.22
N SER A 392 -12.18 18.41 -44.71
CA SER A 392 -12.91 19.45 -45.47
C SER A 392 -12.32 20.86 -45.30
N HIS A 393 -11.17 20.96 -44.63
CA HIS A 393 -10.44 22.19 -44.36
C HIS A 393 -8.92 21.96 -44.53
N ASP A 394 -8.17 23.07 -44.60
CA ASP A 394 -6.71 23.09 -44.65
C ASP A 394 -6.12 22.82 -43.25
N GLY A 395 -6.14 21.55 -42.84
CA GLY A 395 -5.70 21.10 -41.52
C GLY A 395 -6.29 19.75 -41.12
N THR A 396 -5.89 19.25 -39.95
CA THR A 396 -6.32 17.94 -39.40
C THR A 396 -7.18 18.08 -38.15
N GLU A 397 -7.95 19.16 -38.03
CA GLU A 397 -8.93 19.31 -36.96
C GLU A 397 -10.07 18.30 -37.13
N LEU A 398 -10.32 17.50 -36.09
CA LEU A 398 -11.30 16.41 -36.12
C LEU A 398 -12.74 16.88 -36.38
N GLU A 399 -13.06 18.17 -36.19
CA GLU A 399 -14.37 18.73 -36.53
C GLU A 399 -14.63 18.82 -38.04
N TYR A 400 -13.57 18.76 -38.88
CA TYR A 400 -13.66 18.80 -40.34
C TYR A 400 -13.40 17.43 -40.99
N LEU A 401 -13.19 16.38 -40.20
CA LEU A 401 -12.98 15.02 -40.65
C LEU A 401 -14.21 14.49 -41.39
N LYS A 402 -14.01 13.85 -42.54
CA LYS A 402 -15.07 13.22 -43.32
C LYS A 402 -15.45 11.85 -42.75
N GLU A 403 -16.71 11.50 -42.92
CA GLU A 403 -17.21 10.13 -42.67
C GLU A 403 -16.54 9.12 -43.60
N ASP A 404 -16.61 7.83 -43.27
CA ASP A 404 -16.05 6.71 -44.04
C ASP A 404 -14.53 6.81 -44.28
N THR A 405 -13.80 7.42 -43.33
CA THR A 405 -12.33 7.50 -43.30
C THR A 405 -11.77 6.62 -42.19
N LEU A 406 -10.49 6.23 -42.28
CA LEU A 406 -9.84 5.38 -41.26
C LEU A 406 -9.97 5.98 -39.85
N MET A 407 -9.71 7.28 -39.72
CA MET A 407 -9.81 7.99 -38.44
C MET A 407 -11.27 8.11 -37.97
N SER A 408 -12.23 8.32 -38.87
CA SER A 408 -13.65 8.36 -38.50
C SER A 408 -14.11 7.01 -37.97
N ASP A 409 -13.74 5.91 -38.64
CA ASP A 409 -14.08 4.55 -38.21
C ASP A 409 -13.45 4.22 -36.85
N PHE A 410 -12.21 4.66 -36.61
CA PHE A 410 -11.54 4.49 -35.31
C PHE A 410 -12.26 5.27 -34.19
N ILE A 411 -12.67 6.51 -34.46
CA ILE A 411 -13.43 7.34 -33.52
C ILE A 411 -14.78 6.70 -33.19
N ASP A 412 -15.51 6.25 -34.21
CA ASP A 412 -16.81 5.64 -34.04
C ASP A 412 -16.74 4.36 -33.23
N ARG A 413 -15.74 3.50 -33.53
CA ARG A 413 -15.57 2.22 -32.86
C ARG A 413 -15.08 2.35 -31.41
N PHE A 414 -14.16 3.27 -31.12
CA PHE A 414 -13.46 3.28 -29.83
C PHE A 414 -13.69 4.53 -28.96
N TRP A 415 -14.03 5.67 -29.55
CA TRP A 415 -14.16 6.95 -28.83
C TRP A 415 -15.60 7.42 -28.62
N SER A 416 -16.55 6.96 -29.43
CA SER A 416 -17.97 7.36 -29.35
C SER A 416 -18.58 7.23 -27.94
N ARG A 417 -18.11 6.25 -27.16
CA ARG A 417 -18.54 6.03 -25.77
C ARG A 417 -18.19 7.15 -24.79
N TYR A 418 -17.15 7.95 -25.06
CA TYR A 418 -16.76 9.05 -24.18
C TYR A 418 -17.64 10.28 -24.39
N GLY A 419 -18.29 10.40 -25.55
CA GLY A 419 -19.09 11.55 -25.97
C GLY A 419 -18.24 12.69 -26.54
N GLU A 420 -18.87 13.48 -27.42
CA GLU A 420 -18.20 14.53 -28.22
C GLU A 420 -17.32 15.50 -27.41
N ALA A 421 -17.76 15.84 -26.20
CA ALA A 421 -17.03 16.77 -25.33
C ALA A 421 -15.64 16.27 -24.89
N TRP A 422 -15.34 14.98 -25.08
CA TRP A 422 -14.08 14.34 -24.72
C TRP A 422 -13.23 13.94 -25.93
N ILE A 423 -13.65 14.24 -27.16
CA ILE A 423 -12.89 13.92 -28.38
C ILE A 423 -11.62 14.76 -28.49
N GLU A 424 -11.70 16.05 -28.13
CA GLU A 424 -10.55 16.95 -28.17
C GLU A 424 -10.24 17.48 -26.76
N ASN A 425 -9.36 16.77 -26.06
CA ASN A 425 -8.95 17.07 -24.69
C ASN A 425 -7.70 17.95 -24.62
N LYS A 426 -7.00 18.24 -25.72
CA LYS A 426 -5.79 19.08 -25.70
C LYS A 426 -6.05 20.50 -25.17
N PHE A 427 -7.28 20.99 -25.32
CA PHE A 427 -7.70 22.31 -24.82
C PHE A 427 -8.23 22.29 -23.37
N LYS A 428 -8.37 21.11 -22.75
CA LYS A 428 -8.82 20.97 -21.37
C LYS A 428 -7.68 21.21 -20.40
N SER A 429 -8.02 21.57 -19.17
CA SER A 429 -7.01 21.74 -18.11
C SER A 429 -6.34 20.40 -17.75
N ASP A 430 -5.09 20.44 -17.29
CA ASP A 430 -4.37 19.22 -16.87
C ASP A 430 -5.15 18.36 -15.85
N PRO A 431 -5.85 18.94 -14.84
CA PRO A 431 -6.69 18.14 -13.94
C PRO A 431 -7.84 17.41 -14.65
N GLU A 432 -8.46 18.01 -15.67
CA GLU A 432 -9.54 17.37 -16.43
C GLU A 432 -9.00 16.22 -17.29
N ARG A 433 -7.88 16.44 -17.98
CA ARG A 433 -7.18 15.41 -18.78
C ARG A 433 -6.75 14.24 -17.90
N GLN A 434 -6.14 14.53 -16.76
CA GLN A 434 -5.72 13.51 -15.80
C GLN A 434 -6.92 12.73 -15.24
N ALA A 435 -8.03 13.42 -14.94
CA ALA A 435 -9.25 12.77 -14.47
C ALA A 435 -9.86 11.86 -15.55
N PHE A 436 -9.88 12.30 -16.81
CA PHE A 436 -10.34 11.48 -17.94
C PHE A 436 -9.49 10.23 -18.11
N TYR A 437 -8.16 10.35 -18.15
CA TYR A 437 -7.26 9.21 -18.23
C TYR A 437 -7.43 8.26 -17.03
N ASN A 438 -7.44 8.78 -15.80
CA ASN A 438 -7.54 7.96 -14.60
C ASN A 438 -8.85 7.16 -14.53
N ASN A 439 -9.95 7.72 -15.03
CA ASN A 439 -11.24 7.04 -15.10
C ASN A 439 -11.31 5.97 -16.21
N ASN A 440 -10.42 6.05 -17.20
CA ASN A 440 -10.36 5.18 -18.37
C ASN A 440 -8.98 4.51 -18.52
N ILE A 441 -8.30 4.21 -17.41
CA ILE A 441 -6.90 3.77 -17.42
C ILE A 441 -6.65 2.44 -18.15
N ASN A 442 -7.69 1.62 -18.32
CA ASN A 442 -7.61 0.37 -19.08
C ASN A 442 -7.82 0.56 -20.60
N ASP A 443 -8.13 1.79 -21.01
CA ASP A 443 -8.48 2.10 -22.40
C ASP A 443 -7.28 2.66 -23.19
N PHE A 444 -6.20 3.03 -22.49
CA PHE A 444 -5.00 3.65 -23.04
C PHE A 444 -3.73 3.01 -22.43
N TYR A 445 -2.63 2.94 -23.17
CA TYR A 445 -1.30 2.57 -22.66
C TYR A 445 -0.65 3.72 -21.90
N GLU A 446 -0.86 4.96 -22.34
CA GLU A 446 -0.29 6.15 -21.69
C GLU A 446 -1.23 7.38 -21.70
N PRO A 447 -1.02 8.36 -20.79
CA PRO A 447 -1.87 9.54 -20.69
C PRO A 447 -1.97 10.39 -21.95
N TYR A 448 -0.95 10.35 -22.80
CA TYR A 448 -0.91 11.17 -24.02
C TYR A 448 -1.97 10.73 -25.05
N GLN A 449 -2.28 9.44 -25.15
CA GLN A 449 -3.40 8.93 -25.98
C GLN A 449 -4.74 9.53 -25.62
N ALA A 450 -4.93 9.83 -24.33
CA ALA A 450 -6.20 10.35 -23.84
C ALA A 450 -6.40 11.84 -24.21
N THR A 451 -5.48 12.46 -24.95
CA THR A 451 -5.61 13.84 -25.43
C THR A 451 -6.58 13.96 -26.60
N ASN A 452 -6.55 13.05 -27.57
CA ASN A 452 -7.50 13.00 -28.67
C ASN A 452 -7.33 11.65 -29.45
N PRO A 453 -8.29 11.29 -30.32
CA PRO A 453 -8.22 10.09 -31.15
C PRO A 453 -6.98 9.96 -32.03
N LYS A 454 -6.39 11.07 -32.50
CA LYS A 454 -5.21 11.06 -33.37
C LYS A 454 -4.01 10.50 -32.61
N GLU A 455 -3.76 11.00 -31.41
CA GLU A 455 -2.69 10.51 -30.53
C GLU A 455 -2.95 9.07 -30.06
N ASP A 456 -4.20 8.71 -29.81
CA ASP A 456 -4.57 7.34 -29.43
C ASP A 456 -4.32 6.33 -30.55
N PHE A 457 -4.69 6.67 -31.78
CA PHE A 457 -4.38 5.83 -32.94
C PHE A 457 -2.87 5.72 -33.14
N ALA A 458 -2.14 6.83 -33.04
CA ALA A 458 -0.71 6.84 -33.28
C ALA A 458 0.06 5.94 -32.30
N ILE A 459 -0.27 6.00 -31.01
CA ILE A 459 0.36 5.13 -30.00
C ILE A 459 -0.14 3.69 -30.10
N THR A 460 -1.42 3.48 -30.43
CA THR A 460 -1.94 2.12 -30.72
C THR A 460 -1.16 1.49 -31.87
N PHE A 461 -0.84 2.25 -32.91
CA PHE A 461 -0.04 1.79 -34.04
C PHE A 461 1.41 1.51 -33.65
N VAL A 462 2.03 2.37 -32.82
CA VAL A 462 3.35 2.09 -32.23
C VAL A 462 3.34 0.75 -31.49
N GLU A 463 2.34 0.50 -30.65
CA GLU A 463 2.22 -0.79 -29.94
C GLU A 463 1.96 -1.96 -30.90
N PHE A 464 1.16 -1.77 -31.95
CA PHE A 464 0.96 -2.78 -32.99
C PHE A 464 2.25 -3.14 -33.73
N VAL A 465 3.08 -2.18 -34.08
CA VAL A 465 4.36 -2.43 -34.76
C VAL A 465 5.39 -3.02 -33.80
N THR A 466 5.54 -2.44 -32.60
CA THR A 466 6.66 -2.72 -31.69
C THR A 466 6.39 -3.78 -30.63
N SER A 467 5.19 -4.37 -30.62
CA SER A 467 4.82 -5.44 -29.69
C SER A 467 4.21 -6.63 -30.43
N ARG A 468 4.20 -7.79 -29.75
CA ARG A 468 3.40 -8.94 -30.21
C ARG A 468 1.92 -8.67 -29.95
N MET A 469 1.05 -9.20 -30.81
CA MET A 469 -0.40 -9.08 -30.62
C MET A 469 -0.83 -9.58 -29.22
N PRO A 470 -1.56 -8.78 -28.43
CA PRO A 470 -2.06 -9.19 -27.12
C PRO A 470 -2.91 -10.46 -27.18
N GLU A 471 -2.65 -11.41 -26.28
CA GLU A 471 -3.34 -12.72 -26.25
C GLU A 471 -4.83 -12.59 -25.89
N SER A 472 -5.18 -11.64 -25.00
CA SER A 472 -6.57 -11.38 -24.58
C SER A 472 -7.03 -9.98 -24.98
N GLY A 473 -8.26 -9.85 -25.49
CA GLY A 473 -8.92 -8.58 -25.76
C GLY A 473 -9.78 -8.08 -24.60
N ASN A 474 -9.35 -8.27 -23.36
CA ASN A 474 -10.16 -7.92 -22.18
C ASN A 474 -10.08 -6.42 -21.82
N GLN A 475 -9.04 -5.73 -22.30
CA GLN A 475 -8.85 -4.30 -22.08
C GLN A 475 -9.00 -3.58 -23.42
N LEU A 476 -9.64 -2.41 -23.42
CA LEU A 476 -9.90 -1.68 -24.66
C LEU A 476 -8.61 -1.29 -25.39
N LYS A 477 -7.53 -0.96 -24.67
CA LYS A 477 -6.21 -0.75 -25.31
C LYS A 477 -5.69 -1.96 -26.09
N ASP A 478 -5.89 -3.18 -25.58
CA ASP A 478 -5.46 -4.41 -26.25
C ASP A 478 -6.37 -4.74 -27.45
N VAL A 479 -7.66 -4.45 -27.32
CA VAL A 479 -8.64 -4.56 -28.42
C VAL A 479 -8.25 -3.64 -29.57
N LYS A 480 -7.88 -2.38 -29.30
CA LYS A 480 -7.44 -1.43 -30.32
C LYS A 480 -6.26 -1.98 -31.11
N VAL A 481 -5.21 -2.47 -30.44
CA VAL A 481 -4.04 -3.10 -31.11
C VAL A 481 -4.47 -4.31 -31.94
N ARG A 482 -5.30 -5.18 -31.38
CA ARG A 482 -5.81 -6.37 -32.09
C ARG A 482 -6.64 -6.00 -33.32
N SER A 483 -7.39 -4.91 -33.27
CA SER A 483 -8.23 -4.47 -34.39
C SER A 483 -7.41 -4.07 -35.62
N LEU A 484 -6.16 -3.64 -35.44
CA LEU A 484 -5.27 -3.34 -36.57
C LEU A 484 -4.85 -4.58 -37.36
N TYR A 485 -5.01 -5.80 -36.80
CA TYR A 485 -4.82 -7.05 -37.53
C TYR A 485 -6.04 -7.46 -38.39
N GLU A 486 -7.14 -6.70 -38.35
CA GLU A 486 -8.31 -6.92 -39.22
C GLU A 486 -8.09 -6.34 -40.62
N ASP A 487 -7.08 -5.48 -40.79
CA ASP A 487 -6.75 -4.81 -42.05
C ASP A 487 -5.46 -5.42 -42.67
N PRO A 488 -5.56 -6.08 -43.85
CA PRO A 488 -4.41 -6.61 -44.57
C PRO A 488 -3.32 -5.57 -44.89
N GLU A 489 -3.69 -4.33 -45.19
CA GLU A 489 -2.72 -3.28 -45.54
C GLU A 489 -1.89 -2.87 -44.30
N LEU A 490 -2.52 -2.76 -43.13
CA LEU A 490 -1.81 -2.50 -41.88
C LEU A 490 -0.90 -3.66 -41.46
N VAL A 491 -1.35 -4.90 -41.67
CA VAL A 491 -0.52 -6.09 -41.38
C VAL A 491 0.69 -6.19 -42.33
N LYS A 492 0.50 -5.90 -43.62
CA LYS A 492 1.59 -5.75 -44.59
C LYS A 492 2.57 -4.66 -44.16
N LEU A 493 2.06 -3.47 -43.83
CA LEU A 493 2.86 -2.33 -43.41
C LEU A 493 3.70 -2.62 -42.16
N ARG A 494 3.16 -3.36 -41.19
CA ARG A 494 3.92 -3.82 -40.02
C ARG A 494 5.11 -4.69 -40.41
N VAL A 495 4.93 -5.61 -41.35
CA VAL A 495 6.02 -6.48 -41.84
C VAL A 495 7.08 -5.64 -42.52
N ASP A 496 6.70 -4.75 -43.43
CA ASP A 496 7.62 -3.87 -44.16
C ASP A 496 8.46 -3.02 -43.21
N ILE A 497 7.81 -2.33 -42.24
CA ILE A 497 8.49 -1.47 -41.27
C ILE A 497 9.50 -2.27 -40.44
N LEU A 498 9.09 -3.39 -39.85
CA LEU A 498 9.97 -4.20 -39.00
C LEU A 498 11.12 -4.82 -39.80
N SER A 499 10.86 -5.27 -41.03
CA SER A 499 11.89 -5.80 -41.93
C SER A 499 12.94 -4.73 -42.25
N ASN A 500 12.50 -3.52 -42.62
CA ASN A 500 13.38 -2.40 -42.93
C ASN A 500 14.24 -1.98 -41.73
N ILE A 501 13.65 -1.87 -40.53
CA ILE A 501 14.39 -1.53 -39.31
C ILE A 501 15.44 -2.61 -38.99
N VAL A 502 15.08 -3.89 -39.13
CA VAL A 502 16.00 -5.01 -38.89
C VAL A 502 17.18 -4.99 -39.86
N GLU A 503 16.93 -4.77 -41.15
CA GLU A 503 18.01 -4.69 -42.14
C GLU A 503 18.91 -3.46 -41.92
N TYR A 504 18.32 -2.31 -41.60
CA TYR A 504 19.09 -1.12 -41.24
C TYR A 504 20.01 -1.37 -40.04
N GLU A 505 19.49 -1.98 -38.97
CA GLU A 505 20.27 -2.29 -37.77
C GLU A 505 21.35 -3.34 -37.99
N LYS A 506 21.10 -4.32 -38.88
CA LYS A 506 22.10 -5.28 -39.33
C LYS A 506 23.25 -4.58 -40.05
N GLU A 507 22.95 -3.71 -41.00
CA GLU A 507 23.96 -2.97 -41.78
C GLU A 507 24.78 -2.06 -40.86
N ARG A 508 24.12 -1.28 -40.01
CA ARG A 508 24.75 -0.42 -39.01
C ARG A 508 25.71 -1.21 -38.10
N ALA A 509 25.26 -2.35 -37.57
CA ALA A 509 26.10 -3.20 -36.71
C ALA A 509 27.33 -3.76 -37.46
N VAL A 510 27.20 -4.04 -38.75
CA VAL A 510 28.33 -4.46 -39.60
C VAL A 510 29.32 -3.32 -39.83
N ASP A 511 28.84 -2.11 -40.09
CA ASP A 511 29.71 -0.94 -40.31
C ASP A 511 30.46 -0.52 -39.03
N GLU A 512 29.79 -0.55 -37.87
CA GLU A 512 30.42 -0.35 -36.57
C GLU A 512 31.51 -1.39 -36.29
N ALA A 513 31.25 -2.67 -36.59
CA ALA A 513 32.25 -3.74 -36.45
C ALA A 513 33.45 -3.57 -37.41
N GLN A 514 33.25 -2.86 -38.53
CA GLN A 514 34.29 -2.55 -39.51
C GLN A 514 35.00 -1.21 -39.25
N GLY A 515 34.58 -0.45 -38.23
CA GLY A 515 35.13 0.85 -37.88
C GLY A 515 34.85 1.93 -38.93
N LYS A 516 33.78 1.78 -39.69
CA LYS A 516 33.21 2.86 -40.50
C LYS A 516 32.21 3.59 -39.61
N ASN A 517 32.48 4.87 -39.37
CA ASN A 517 31.48 5.78 -38.83
C ASN A 517 30.87 6.54 -39.98
#